data_AF-A0AAN8G1L4-F1
#
_entry.id   AF-A0AAN8G1L4-F1
#
_cell.length_a   1.000
_cell.length_b   1.000
_cell.length_c   1.000
_cell.angle_alpha   90.00
_cell.angle_beta   90.00
_cell.angle_gamma   90.00
#
_symmetry.space_group_name_H-M   'P 1'
#
loop_
_entity.id
_entity.type
_entity.pdbx_description
1 polymer ?
#
loop_
_entity_poly.entity_id
_entity_poly.type
_entity_poly.pdbx_seq_one_letter_code
_entity_poly.pdbx_strand_id
1 'polypeptide(L)'
;DHEKVKIFQADIIYHLEDNFLKYREELRLKARRENEHLAIFPCKLRILPQHVFNARNPIVCGVSVEAGQLKRGTPICVPSKECIFLGAVSSIERNHEEVQMAKAGDEVQSAFRFIDLSGEMFGVGDIHDEWVMFVVCIKIENTTGEAPKLYGRHFNHEDILVSRITRESIDACKTYFRDDLSRNDWQLIVELKKLLDIM
;
A
#
# COMPACT_ATOMS: atom_id res chain seq x y z
N ASP A 1 35.63 18.04 10.19
CA ASP A 1 34.35 17.72 10.85
C ASP A 1 34.52 16.65 11.89
N HIS A 2 34.55 17.05 13.16
CA HIS A 2 34.70 16.16 14.30
C HIS A 2 33.36 15.49 14.65
N GLU A 3 33.29 14.18 14.40
CA GLU A 3 32.57 13.12 15.12
C GLU A 3 31.06 13.26 15.39
N LYS A 4 30.24 12.55 14.58
CA LYS A 4 28.87 12.12 14.91
C LYS A 4 28.85 10.96 15.93
N VAL A 5 29.72 10.97 16.93
CA VAL A 5 29.83 9.87 17.90
C VAL A 5 29.05 10.21 19.16
N LYS A 6 28.00 9.43 19.46
CA LYS A 6 27.22 9.56 20.69
C LYS A 6 27.86 8.71 21.79
N ILE A 7 28.27 9.34 22.90
CA ILE A 7 28.82 8.67 24.08
C ILE A 7 27.69 8.43 25.09
N PHE A 8 27.63 7.23 25.66
CA PHE A 8 26.72 6.85 26.74
C PHE A 8 27.51 6.60 28.02
N GLN A 9 27.04 7.15 29.13
CA GLN A 9 27.62 6.96 30.45
C GLN A 9 26.50 6.67 31.45
N ALA A 10 26.65 5.60 32.22
CA ALA A 10 25.76 5.24 33.31
C ALA A 10 26.50 4.33 34.30
N ASP A 11 26.11 4.40 35.57
CA ASP A 11 26.75 3.65 36.66
C ASP A 11 26.26 2.20 36.78
N ILE A 12 25.25 1.83 35.99
CA ILE A 12 24.64 0.49 35.96
C ILE A 12 24.58 0.00 34.51
N ILE A 13 25.05 -1.23 34.26
CA ILE A 13 25.19 -1.81 32.92
C ILE A 13 23.85 -1.84 32.16
N TYR A 14 22.73 -2.16 32.82
CA TYR A 14 21.40 -2.18 32.19
C TYR A 14 20.98 -0.83 31.62
N HIS A 15 21.33 0.27 32.29
CA HIS A 15 21.04 1.62 31.78
C HIS A 15 21.89 1.97 30.56
N LEU A 16 23.13 1.46 30.46
CA LEU A 16 23.93 1.61 29.24
C LEU A 16 23.28 0.88 28.07
N GLU A 17 22.85 -0.37 28.29
CA GLU A 17 22.19 -1.19 27.27
C GLU A 17 20.88 -0.55 26.80
N ASP A 18 19.99 -0.17 27.72
CA ASP A 18 18.71 0.48 27.42
C ASP A 18 18.90 1.77 26.62
N ASN A 19 19.84 2.62 27.06
CA ASN A 19 20.13 3.89 26.38
C ASN A 19 20.68 3.67 24.97
N PHE A 20 21.55 2.66 24.79
CA PHE A 20 22.09 2.30 23.48
C PHE A 20 21.02 1.73 22.55
N LEU A 21 20.20 0.78 23.03
CA LEU A 21 19.12 0.18 22.24
C LEU A 21 18.09 1.23 21.82
N LYS A 22 17.71 2.13 22.73
CA LYS A 22 16.81 3.25 22.44
C LYS A 22 17.38 4.17 21.37
N TYR A 23 18.64 4.59 21.51
CA TYR A 23 19.29 5.44 20.51
C TYR A 23 19.39 4.78 19.14
N ARG A 24 19.72 3.48 19.10
CA ARG A 24 19.75 2.71 17.86
C ARG A 24 18.38 2.67 17.18
N GLU A 25 17.32 2.48 17.96
CA GLU A 25 15.95 2.49 17.43
C GLU A 25 15.53 3.89 16.97
N GLU A 26 15.90 4.94 17.70
CA GLU A 26 15.67 6.33 17.27
C GLU A 26 16.35 6.64 15.93
N LEU A 27 17.60 6.21 15.74
CA LEU A 27 18.30 6.34 14.46
C LEU A 27 17.61 5.54 13.35
N ARG A 28 17.15 4.32 13.65
CA ARG A 28 16.41 3.47 12.70
C ARG A 28 15.10 4.14 12.26
N LEU A 29 14.33 4.66 13.21
CA LEU A 29 13.07 5.37 12.96
C LEU A 29 13.28 6.69 12.23
N LYS A 30 14.34 7.42 12.56
CA LYS A 30 14.71 8.66 11.86
C LYS A 30 15.05 8.38 10.40
N ALA A 31 15.91 7.40 10.14
CA ALA A 31 16.26 7.00 8.78
C ALA A 31 15.04 6.53 7.98
N ARG A 32 14.13 5.77 8.62
CA ARG A 32 12.84 5.40 8.02
C ARG A 32 12.02 6.62 7.60
N ARG A 33 11.80 7.59 8.49
CA ARG A 33 11.01 8.80 8.19
C ARG A 33 11.63 9.64 7.08
N GLU A 34 12.95 9.83 7.10
CA GLU A 34 13.66 10.61 6.08
C GLU A 34 13.56 9.97 4.69
N ASN A 35 13.40 8.65 4.61
CA ASN A 35 13.35 7.90 3.34
C ASN A 35 11.95 7.37 3.00
N GLU A 36 10.90 7.78 3.71
CA GLU A 36 9.54 7.29 3.49
C GLU A 36 9.02 7.60 2.09
N HIS A 37 9.29 8.82 1.60
CA HIS A 37 8.88 9.27 0.27
C HIS A 37 9.53 8.50 -0.89
N LEU A 38 10.66 7.81 -0.65
CA LEU A 38 11.32 6.97 -1.65
C LEU A 38 10.68 5.58 -1.74
N ALA A 39 10.03 5.11 -0.66
CA ALA A 39 9.51 3.76 -0.60
C ALA A 39 8.14 3.65 -1.28
N ILE A 40 8.11 2.92 -2.40
CA ILE A 40 6.89 2.55 -3.10
C ILE A 40 6.64 1.07 -2.84
N PHE A 41 5.60 0.79 -2.05
CA PHE A 41 5.20 -0.55 -1.72
C PHE A 41 4.54 -1.24 -2.94
N PRO A 42 4.72 -2.56 -3.10
CA PRO A 42 4.12 -3.28 -4.21
C PRO A 42 2.60 -3.37 -4.01
N CYS A 43 1.82 -3.05 -5.03
CA CYS A 43 0.39 -3.28 -5.05
C CYS A 43 -0.09 -3.71 -6.44
N LYS A 44 -1.14 -4.54 -6.44
CA LYS A 44 -1.86 -5.00 -7.63
C LYS A 44 -3.35 -4.82 -7.39
N LEU A 45 -4.00 -4.07 -8.27
CA LEU A 45 -5.38 -3.64 -8.13
C LEU A 45 -6.19 -4.04 -9.34
N ARG A 46 -7.46 -4.38 -9.11
CA ARG A 46 -8.47 -4.55 -10.16
C ARG A 46 -9.57 -3.51 -9.99
N ILE A 47 -9.90 -2.81 -11.06
CA ILE A 47 -11.02 -1.85 -11.06
C ILE A 47 -12.33 -2.63 -11.09
N LEU A 48 -13.30 -2.18 -10.30
CA LEU A 48 -14.64 -2.73 -10.32
C LEU A 48 -15.46 -2.00 -11.39
N PRO A 49 -15.96 -2.69 -12.43
CA PRO A 49 -16.62 -2.05 -13.56
C PRO A 49 -17.83 -1.19 -13.17
N GLN A 50 -18.59 -1.64 -12.17
CA GLN A 50 -19.79 -0.95 -11.70
C GLN A 50 -19.49 0.22 -10.74
N HIS A 51 -18.25 0.39 -10.30
CA HIS A 51 -17.85 1.38 -9.29
C HIS A 51 -16.85 2.38 -9.88
N VAL A 52 -17.16 2.96 -11.03
CA VAL A 52 -16.37 4.06 -11.60
C VAL A 52 -17.17 5.35 -11.48
N PHE A 53 -16.80 6.17 -10.49
CA PHE A 53 -17.53 7.38 -10.13
C PHE A 53 -17.08 8.60 -10.92
N ASN A 54 -15.79 8.66 -11.29
CA ASN A 54 -15.26 9.69 -12.17
C ASN A 54 -14.22 9.10 -13.14
N ALA A 55 -14.48 9.23 -14.44
CA ALA A 55 -13.63 8.66 -15.49
C ALA A 55 -12.47 9.59 -15.93
N ARG A 56 -12.42 10.82 -15.41
CA ARG A 56 -11.42 11.84 -15.75
C ARG A 56 -10.68 12.28 -14.50
N ASN A 57 -9.55 12.98 -14.65
CA ASN A 57 -8.78 13.52 -13.53
C ASN A 57 -9.63 14.45 -12.62
N PRO A 58 -9.70 14.21 -11.30
CA PRO A 58 -9.15 13.05 -10.59
C PRO A 58 -9.99 11.79 -10.85
N ILE A 59 -9.36 10.69 -11.27
CA ILE A 59 -10.08 9.44 -11.52
C ILE A 59 -10.54 8.90 -10.17
N VAL A 60 -11.83 8.59 -10.04
CA VAL A 60 -12.41 8.04 -8.81
C VAL A 60 -13.08 6.72 -9.13
N CYS A 61 -12.59 5.64 -8.52
CA CYS A 61 -13.12 4.30 -8.75
C CYS A 61 -12.93 3.37 -7.55
N GLY A 62 -13.86 2.43 -7.40
CA GLY A 62 -13.72 1.28 -6.52
C GLY A 62 -12.75 0.27 -7.12
N VAL A 63 -11.80 -0.17 -6.31
CA VAL A 63 -10.81 -1.17 -6.69
C VAL A 63 -10.74 -2.28 -5.65
N SER A 64 -10.46 -3.49 -6.11
CA SER A 64 -10.04 -4.59 -5.26
C SER A 64 -8.52 -4.60 -5.13
N VAL A 65 -7.99 -4.65 -3.91
CA VAL A 65 -6.55 -4.87 -3.65
C VAL A 65 -6.27 -6.37 -3.75
N GLU A 66 -5.84 -6.85 -4.93
CA GLU A 66 -5.60 -8.27 -5.17
C GLU A 66 -4.34 -8.78 -4.49
N ALA A 67 -3.28 -7.96 -4.45
CA ALA A 67 -2.03 -8.30 -3.79
C ALA A 67 -1.29 -7.05 -3.33
N GLY A 68 -0.48 -7.22 -2.28
CA GLY A 68 0.36 -6.14 -1.77
C GLY A 68 -0.38 -5.19 -0.84
N GLN A 69 0.18 -3.98 -0.72
CA GLN A 69 -0.38 -2.90 0.09
C GLN A 69 -0.40 -1.59 -0.72
N LEU A 70 -1.59 -1.00 -0.80
CA LEU A 70 -1.77 0.32 -1.39
C LEU A 70 -1.68 1.38 -0.30
N LYS A 71 -0.84 2.40 -0.50
CA LYS A 71 -0.75 3.57 0.37
C LYS A 71 -1.10 4.85 -0.38
N ARG A 72 -1.53 5.88 0.34
CA ARG A 72 -1.61 7.22 -0.23
C ARG A 72 -0.24 7.65 -0.78
N GLY A 73 -0.25 8.41 -1.87
CA GLY A 73 0.92 8.80 -2.63
C GLY A 73 1.46 7.73 -3.59
N THR A 74 0.94 6.49 -3.56
CA THR A 74 1.43 5.42 -4.43
C THR A 74 1.21 5.79 -5.91
N PRO A 75 2.27 5.83 -6.75
CA PRO A 75 2.14 6.04 -8.18
C PRO A 75 1.56 4.79 -8.86
N ILE A 76 0.56 4.96 -9.73
CA ILE A 76 -0.19 3.87 -10.37
C ILE A 76 0.03 3.88 -11.88
N CYS A 77 0.22 2.69 -12.46
CA CYS A 77 0.29 2.51 -13.91
C CYS A 77 -0.48 1.27 -14.40
N VAL A 78 -0.68 1.20 -15.71
CA VAL A 78 -1.26 0.07 -16.43
C VAL A 78 -0.15 -0.63 -17.22
N PRO A 79 0.36 -1.79 -16.76
CA PRO A 79 1.53 -2.43 -17.38
C PRO A 79 1.22 -2.99 -18.77
N SER A 80 0.00 -3.48 -19.00
CA SER A 80 -0.45 -4.08 -20.28
C SER A 80 -0.49 -3.11 -21.46
N LYS A 81 -0.43 -1.80 -21.20
CA LYS A 81 -0.53 -0.75 -22.21
C LYS A 81 0.68 0.15 -22.14
N GLU A 82 1.85 -0.40 -22.47
CA GLU A 82 3.12 0.34 -22.49
C GLU A 82 3.41 1.09 -21.17
N CYS A 83 3.01 0.48 -20.04
CA CYS A 83 3.14 1.08 -18.71
C CYS A 83 2.54 2.50 -18.60
N ILE A 84 1.38 2.76 -19.22
CA ILE A 84 0.68 4.05 -19.10
C ILE A 84 0.59 4.46 -17.63
N PHE A 85 1.17 5.61 -17.32
CA PHE A 85 1.10 6.20 -15.99
C PHE A 85 -0.23 6.94 -15.82
N LEU A 86 -0.93 6.66 -14.71
CA LEU A 86 -2.23 7.26 -14.42
C LEU A 86 -2.14 8.44 -13.46
N GLY A 87 -1.13 8.45 -12.59
CA GLY A 87 -0.99 9.44 -11.52
C GLY A 87 -0.64 8.79 -10.18
N ALA A 88 -0.85 9.54 -9.10
CA ALA A 88 -0.67 9.04 -7.73
C ALA A 88 -2.00 8.99 -6.98
N VAL A 89 -2.12 8.04 -6.04
CA VAL A 89 -3.31 7.92 -5.19
C VAL A 89 -3.35 9.05 -4.16
N SER A 90 -4.30 9.98 -4.28
CA SER A 90 -4.43 11.11 -3.35
C SER A 90 -5.30 10.76 -2.14
N SER A 91 -6.28 9.87 -2.30
CA SER A 91 -7.17 9.38 -1.23
C SER A 91 -7.48 7.89 -1.38
N ILE A 92 -7.67 7.23 -0.25
CA ILE A 92 -8.18 5.86 -0.13
C ILE A 92 -9.31 5.90 0.89
N GLU A 93 -10.49 5.42 0.51
CA GLU A 93 -11.66 5.37 1.38
C GLU A 93 -12.13 3.91 1.53
N ARG A 94 -12.33 3.50 2.78
CA ARG A 94 -12.87 2.18 3.15
C ARG A 94 -14.03 2.42 4.11
N ASN A 95 -15.21 1.87 3.81
CA ASN A 95 -16.41 2.02 4.65
C ASN A 95 -16.78 3.49 4.97
N HIS A 96 -16.58 4.41 4.01
CA HIS A 96 -16.78 5.86 4.15
C HIS A 96 -15.79 6.59 5.07
N GLU A 97 -14.72 5.92 5.51
CA GLU A 97 -13.63 6.54 6.26
C GLU A 97 -12.37 6.61 5.41
N GLU A 98 -11.65 7.74 5.51
CA GLU A 98 -10.37 7.91 4.83
C GLU A 98 -9.27 7.13 5.57
N VAL A 99 -8.59 6.25 4.85
CA VAL A 99 -7.52 5.41 5.39
C VAL A 99 -6.18 5.76 4.74
N GLN A 100 -5.09 5.56 5.48
CA GLN A 100 -3.74 5.80 4.96
C GLN A 100 -3.24 4.65 4.07
N MET A 101 -3.80 3.46 4.27
CA MET A 101 -3.36 2.23 3.63
C MET A 101 -4.52 1.24 3.49
N ALA A 102 -4.49 0.44 2.42
CA ALA A 102 -5.32 -0.73 2.23
C ALA A 102 -4.45 -1.92 1.79
N LYS A 103 -4.54 -3.07 2.48
CA LYS A 103 -3.76 -4.26 2.16
C LYS A 103 -4.65 -5.41 1.72
N ALA A 104 -4.12 -6.26 0.85
CA ALA A 104 -4.79 -7.51 0.47
C ALA A 104 -4.93 -8.42 1.72
N GLY A 105 -6.15 -8.91 1.99
CA GLY A 105 -6.40 -9.86 3.08
C GLY A 105 -6.63 -9.25 4.47
N ASP A 106 -6.79 -7.93 4.60
CA ASP A 106 -7.08 -7.27 5.90
C ASP A 106 -8.36 -7.77 6.60
N GLU A 107 -9.21 -8.55 5.93
CA GLU A 107 -10.48 -9.02 6.49
C GLU A 107 -10.39 -10.34 7.30
N VAL A 108 -9.25 -11.03 7.32
CA VAL A 108 -9.16 -12.35 7.99
C VAL A 108 -8.98 -12.25 9.52
N GLN A 109 -9.26 -11.11 10.16
CA GLN A 109 -9.16 -11.00 11.64
C GLN A 109 -10.34 -10.34 12.37
N SER A 110 -11.48 -10.15 11.70
CA SER A 110 -12.72 -9.81 12.39
C SER A 110 -13.70 -10.97 12.29
N ALA A 111 -13.38 -12.08 12.99
CA ALA A 111 -14.41 -13.06 13.33
C ALA A 111 -15.39 -12.40 14.32
N PHE A 112 -16.33 -11.60 13.81
CA PHE A 112 -17.47 -11.15 14.59
C PHE A 112 -18.37 -12.37 14.84
N ARG A 113 -18.26 -12.97 16.03
CA ARG A 113 -19.34 -13.80 16.58
C ARG A 113 -20.47 -12.87 16.98
N PHE A 114 -21.49 -12.75 16.14
CA PHE A 114 -22.77 -12.20 16.55
C PHE A 114 -23.60 -13.32 17.19
N ILE A 115 -24.02 -13.10 18.44
CA ILE A 115 -25.11 -13.82 19.09
C ILE A 115 -26.33 -12.94 18.86
N ASP A 116 -27.36 -13.48 18.21
CA ASP A 116 -28.60 -12.74 18.01
C ASP A 116 -29.40 -12.64 19.33
N LEU A 117 -30.55 -11.96 19.30
CA LEU A 117 -31.42 -11.82 20.47
C LEU A 117 -32.09 -13.15 20.91
N SER A 118 -31.95 -14.22 20.13
CA SER A 118 -32.44 -15.56 20.43
C SER A 118 -31.39 -16.48 21.06
N GLY A 119 -30.12 -16.06 21.05
CA GLY A 119 -29.00 -16.81 21.62
C GLY A 119 -28.33 -17.78 20.63
N GLU A 120 -28.69 -17.70 19.34
CA GLU A 120 -28.17 -18.60 18.32
C GLU A 120 -26.84 -18.09 17.75
N MET A 121 -25.89 -19.01 17.58
CA MET A 121 -24.52 -18.70 17.18
C MET A 121 -24.38 -18.95 15.68
N PHE A 122 -24.43 -17.88 14.87
CA PHE A 122 -24.26 -18.01 13.42
C PHE A 122 -22.79 -18.15 13.03
N GLY A 123 -22.50 -19.17 12.22
CA GLY A 123 -21.22 -19.30 11.53
C GLY A 123 -21.17 -18.41 10.30
N VAL A 124 -19.97 -18.16 9.79
CA VAL A 124 -19.64 -17.28 8.63
C VAL A 124 -20.34 -17.68 7.31
N GLY A 125 -21.21 -18.69 7.29
CA GLY A 125 -21.82 -19.24 6.07
C GLY A 125 -23.25 -18.79 5.73
N ASP A 126 -23.92 -18.01 6.58
CA ASP A 126 -25.37 -17.69 6.42
C ASP A 126 -25.66 -16.20 6.18
N ILE A 127 -24.65 -15.44 5.76
CA ILE A 127 -24.86 -14.15 5.10
C ILE A 127 -24.94 -14.48 3.60
N HIS A 128 -25.83 -13.86 2.84
CA HIS A 128 -25.75 -13.93 1.38
C HIS A 128 -24.39 -13.35 0.94
N ASP A 129 -23.45 -14.27 0.74
CA ASP A 129 -21.99 -14.13 0.85
C ASP A 129 -21.36 -13.66 -0.48
N GLU A 130 -21.93 -12.62 -1.10
CA GLU A 130 -21.55 -12.26 -2.47
C GLU A 130 -20.73 -10.97 -2.62
N TRP A 131 -20.64 -10.08 -1.63
CA TRP A 131 -19.92 -8.80 -1.81
C TRP A 131 -19.31 -8.20 -0.53
N VAL A 132 -18.31 -8.86 0.04
CA VAL A 132 -17.27 -8.14 0.81
C VAL A 132 -15.89 -8.49 0.25
N MET A 133 -15.76 -8.34 -1.06
CA MET A 133 -14.44 -8.35 -1.69
C MET A 133 -13.69 -7.10 -1.23
N PHE A 134 -12.36 -7.12 -1.25
CA PHE A 134 -11.44 -6.09 -0.70
C PHE A 134 -11.52 -4.72 -1.40
N VAL A 135 -12.70 -4.09 -1.37
CA VAL A 135 -13.06 -2.91 -2.13
C VAL A 135 -12.70 -1.67 -1.34
N VAL A 136 -11.84 -0.84 -1.92
CA VAL A 136 -11.62 0.53 -1.47
C VAL A 136 -11.93 1.48 -2.62
N CYS A 137 -12.49 2.64 -2.29
CA CYS A 137 -12.57 3.73 -3.26
C CYS A 137 -11.24 4.45 -3.28
N ILE A 138 -10.66 4.63 -4.47
CA ILE A 138 -9.42 5.37 -4.64
C ILE A 138 -9.64 6.59 -5.51
N LYS A 139 -8.90 7.65 -5.20
CA LYS A 139 -8.79 8.85 -6.02
C LYS A 139 -7.38 8.91 -6.59
N ILE A 140 -7.25 8.86 -7.92
CA ILE A 140 -5.98 8.99 -8.63
C ILE A 140 -5.92 10.38 -9.25
N GLU A 141 -4.92 11.14 -8.86
CA GLU A 141 -4.63 12.47 -9.40
C GLU A 141 -3.46 12.40 -10.36
N ASN A 142 -3.62 12.99 -11.54
CA ASN A 142 -2.52 13.17 -12.45
C ASN A 142 -1.48 14.09 -11.81
N THR A 143 -0.32 13.54 -11.50
CA THR A 143 0.83 14.27 -10.95
C THR A 143 1.80 14.72 -12.02
N THR A 144 1.56 14.37 -13.29
CA THR A 144 2.36 14.82 -14.42
C THR A 144 1.78 16.11 -15.00
N GLY A 145 2.64 16.92 -15.64
CA GLY A 145 2.19 18.03 -16.47
C GLY A 145 1.60 17.59 -17.82
N GLU A 146 1.52 16.28 -18.09
CA GLU A 146 0.97 15.75 -19.34
C GLU A 146 -0.56 15.73 -19.31
N ALA A 147 -1.18 15.58 -20.50
CA ALA A 147 -2.62 15.47 -20.60
C ALA A 147 -3.13 14.23 -19.83
N PRO A 148 -4.17 14.38 -18.99
CA PRO A 148 -4.64 13.30 -18.13
C PRO A 148 -5.19 12.12 -18.94
N LYS A 149 -4.90 10.90 -18.48
CA LYS A 149 -5.48 9.68 -19.05
C LYS A 149 -6.94 9.56 -18.61
N LEU A 150 -7.73 8.91 -19.46
CA LEU A 150 -9.19 8.81 -19.35
C LEU A 150 -9.60 7.33 -19.27
N TYR A 151 -10.38 6.98 -18.25
CA TYR A 151 -11.02 5.66 -18.16
C TYR A 151 -12.03 5.49 -19.30
N GLY A 152 -12.11 4.28 -19.87
CA GLY A 152 -12.92 3.93 -21.03
C GLY A 152 -12.30 4.30 -22.38
N ARG A 153 -11.24 5.12 -22.41
CA ARG A 153 -10.49 5.46 -23.64
C ARG A 153 -9.07 4.90 -23.64
N HIS A 154 -8.32 5.15 -22.57
CA HIS A 154 -6.92 4.72 -22.48
C HIS A 154 -6.81 3.39 -21.72
N PHE A 155 -7.59 3.22 -20.66
CA PHE A 155 -7.65 2.01 -19.85
C PHE A 155 -9.09 1.73 -19.40
N ASN A 156 -9.39 0.50 -19.03
CA ASN A 156 -10.71 0.08 -18.55
C ASN A 156 -10.56 -0.90 -17.37
N HIS A 157 -11.65 -1.55 -16.94
CA HIS A 157 -11.66 -2.48 -15.81
C HIS A 157 -11.06 -3.87 -16.10
N GLU A 158 -10.84 -4.20 -17.37
CA GLU A 158 -10.15 -5.42 -17.78
C GLU A 158 -8.63 -5.27 -17.57
N ASP A 159 -8.14 -4.03 -17.60
CA ASP A 159 -6.75 -3.70 -17.29
C ASP A 159 -6.47 -3.83 -15.79
N ILE A 160 -5.32 -4.43 -15.46
CA ILE A 160 -4.80 -4.47 -14.09
C ILE A 160 -4.04 -3.17 -13.82
N LEU A 161 -4.22 -2.60 -12.63
CA LEU A 161 -3.40 -1.49 -12.17
C LEU A 161 -2.33 -2.01 -11.21
N VAL A 162 -1.12 -1.47 -11.28
CA VAL A 162 -0.03 -1.82 -10.37
C VAL A 162 0.66 -0.58 -9.84
N SER A 163 1.34 -0.69 -8.70
CA SER A 163 2.26 0.37 -8.27
C SER A 163 3.45 0.47 -9.22
N ARG A 164 3.74 1.69 -9.65
CA ARG A 164 4.90 2.01 -10.49
C ARG A 164 6.16 2.05 -9.63
N ILE A 165 6.73 0.89 -9.35
CA ILE A 165 7.97 0.76 -8.58
C ILE A 165 9.19 1.14 -9.42
N THR A 166 10.28 1.56 -8.76
CA THR A 166 11.58 1.88 -9.38
C THR A 166 12.70 1.15 -8.64
N ARG A 167 13.91 1.16 -9.20
CA ARG A 167 15.08 0.57 -8.51
C ARG A 167 15.33 1.24 -7.16
N GLU A 168 15.28 2.56 -7.14
CA GLU A 168 15.43 3.38 -5.94
C GLU A 168 14.38 3.03 -4.88
N SER A 169 13.11 2.88 -5.29
CA SER A 169 12.04 2.54 -4.36
C SER A 169 12.19 1.14 -3.78
N ILE A 170 12.61 0.18 -4.61
CA ILE A 170 12.89 -1.20 -4.17
C ILE A 170 14.06 -1.22 -3.17
N ASP A 171 15.11 -0.45 -3.41
CA ASP A 171 16.28 -0.43 -2.53
C ASP A 171 15.98 0.32 -1.21
N ALA A 172 15.14 1.35 -1.25
CA ALA A 172 14.57 1.98 -0.04
C ALA A 172 13.75 0.96 0.77
N CYS A 173 12.88 0.18 0.11
CA CYS A 173 12.11 -0.88 0.76
C CYS A 173 13.00 -1.93 1.43
N LYS A 174 14.09 -2.38 0.78
CA LYS A 174 15.03 -3.36 1.36
C LYS A 174 15.79 -2.81 2.57
N THR A 175 16.16 -1.54 2.52
CA THR A 175 17.06 -0.92 3.51
C THR A 175 16.30 -0.47 4.75
N TYR A 176 15.15 0.18 4.55
CA TYR A 176 14.43 0.85 5.63
C TYR A 176 13.09 0.21 5.98
N PHE A 177 12.44 -0.52 5.05
CA PHE A 177 11.06 -1.01 5.24
C PHE A 177 10.92 -2.52 5.09
N ARG A 178 12.00 -3.27 5.35
CA ARG A 178 12.01 -4.72 5.16
C ARG A 178 10.99 -5.45 6.05
N ASP A 179 10.85 -4.99 7.28
CA ASP A 179 9.93 -5.59 8.27
C ASP A 179 8.45 -5.30 7.93
N ASP A 180 8.19 -4.30 7.09
CA ASP A 180 6.85 -3.89 6.65
C ASP A 180 6.33 -4.71 5.45
N LEU A 181 7.18 -5.58 4.89
CA LEU A 181 6.92 -6.36 3.68
C LEU A 181 6.92 -7.86 4.01
N SER A 182 5.77 -8.49 3.77
CA SER A 182 5.61 -9.93 3.89
C SER A 182 6.33 -10.68 2.76
N ARG A 183 6.45 -12.02 2.90
CA ARG A 183 7.01 -12.86 1.81
C ARG A 183 6.23 -12.71 0.50
N ASN A 184 4.90 -12.57 0.57
CA ASN A 184 4.05 -12.40 -0.61
C ASN A 184 4.29 -11.02 -1.26
N ASP A 185 4.54 -9.98 -0.46
CA ASP A 185 4.88 -8.65 -0.99
C ASP A 185 6.20 -8.68 -1.76
N TRP A 186 7.19 -9.41 -1.27
CA TRP A 186 8.47 -9.61 -1.99
C TRP A 186 8.32 -10.42 -3.26
N GLN A 187 7.45 -11.44 -3.28
CA GLN A 187 7.11 -12.17 -4.50
C GLN A 187 6.45 -11.24 -5.53
N LEU A 188 5.54 -10.38 -5.09
CA LEU A 188 4.92 -9.38 -5.95
C LEU A 188 5.93 -8.38 -6.50
N ILE A 189 6.92 -7.94 -5.71
CA ILE A 189 8.03 -7.09 -6.23
C ILE A 189 8.75 -7.80 -7.37
N VAL A 190 9.02 -9.10 -7.27
CA VAL A 190 9.69 -9.87 -8.33
C VAL A 190 8.80 -9.97 -9.59
N GLU A 191 7.49 -10.13 -9.44
CA GLU A 191 6.52 -10.07 -10.55
C GLU A 191 6.53 -8.69 -11.21
N LEU A 192 6.37 -7.62 -10.43
CA LEU A 192 6.31 -6.24 -10.92
C LEU A 192 7.62 -5.82 -11.59
N LYS A 193 8.79 -6.25 -11.08
CA LYS A 193 10.09 -6.01 -11.74
C LYS A 193 10.09 -6.52 -13.19
N LYS A 194 9.52 -7.71 -13.44
CA LYS A 194 9.44 -8.29 -14.79
C LYS A 194 8.43 -7.54 -15.65
N LEU A 195 7.27 -7.20 -15.09
CA LEU A 195 6.20 -6.50 -15.82
C LEU A 195 6.59 -5.07 -16.23
N LEU A 196 7.40 -4.39 -15.42
CA LEU A 196 7.82 -3.01 -15.64
C LEU A 196 9.21 -2.89 -16.31
N ASP A 197 9.80 -4.01 -16.73
CA ASP A 197 11.15 -4.07 -17.33
C ASP A 197 12.25 -3.42 -16.48
N ILE A 198 12.22 -3.66 -15.16
CA ILE A 198 13.19 -3.14 -14.19
C ILE A 198 14.24 -4.22 -13.95
N MET A 199 15.41 -4.12 -14.60
CA MET A 199 16.54 -5.04 -14.39
C MET A 199 17.24 -4.83 -13.03
#